data_AF-A0A0C2MY04-F1
#
_entry.id   AF-A0A0C2MY04-F1
#
_cell.length_a   1.000
_cell.length_b   1.000
_cell.length_c   1.000
_cell.angle_alpha   90.00
_cell.angle_beta   90.00
_cell.angle_gamma   90.00
#
_symmetry.space_group_name_H-M   'P 1'
#
loop_
_entity.id
_entity.type
_entity.pdbx_description
1 polymer ?
#
loop_
_entity_poly.entity_id
_entity_poly.type
_entity_poly.pdbx_seq_one_letter_code
_entity_poly.pdbx_strand_id
1 'polypeptide(L)'
;MVVLVVVHLFLQVYVSLLDSVDTENVDKTAAVFSVDNTKITLKILSLVQYYDEDGVTDIFNEKTLETIDYSESKLNIKYKNTEYNTRAEIQCTITNLESEIEIKDCSVFIQSKLTEAPKIFSIKSTVKLNKNTKYIFENHVLRFKIGATERIIFHIKSVLIQFYGYTQKYTWKIFLTMERRLNLQTTYVLNNFENYGGEIVSENDPEVPEISEEPVAEEPAEEDPAAKEPAAKEPAHEDPEKTEQENDKDLEPNHEDLEEDSSKKGLWITVILVITGLLILAVIVGVLIYFNRHRLLKNISIA
;
A
#
# COMPACT_ATOMS: atom_id res chain seq x y z
N MET A 1 24.86 -30.03 23.30
CA MET A 1 23.94 -30.35 22.19
C MET A 1 22.59 -29.65 22.34
N VAL A 2 21.88 -29.79 23.46
CA VAL A 2 20.57 -29.14 23.71
C VAL A 2 20.61 -27.61 23.52
N VAL A 3 21.62 -26.92 24.05
CA VAL A 3 21.76 -25.45 23.91
C VAL A 3 21.89 -25.01 22.45
N LEU A 4 22.62 -25.77 21.63
CA LEU A 4 22.78 -25.47 20.20
C LEU A 4 21.47 -25.64 19.42
N VAL A 5 20.67 -26.66 19.77
CA VAL A 5 19.35 -26.88 19.17
C VAL A 5 18.40 -25.73 19.52
N VAL A 6 18.40 -25.27 20.77
CA VAL A 6 17.57 -24.13 21.20
C VAL A 6 17.98 -22.85 20.49
N VAL A 7 19.28 -22.54 20.39
CA VAL A 7 19.77 -21.36 19.67
C VAL A 7 19.39 -21.42 18.18
N HIS A 8 19.49 -22.60 17.56
CA HIS A 8 19.11 -22.77 16.15
C HIS A 8 17.62 -22.53 15.92
N LEU A 9 16.74 -23.05 16.78
CA LEU A 9 15.29 -22.83 16.69
C LEU A 9 14.92 -21.35 16.90
N PHE A 10 15.54 -20.67 17.87
CA PHE A 10 15.35 -19.23 18.07
C PHE A 10 15.82 -18.42 16.87
N LEU A 11 16.94 -18.79 16.26
CA LEU A 11 17.45 -18.13 15.07
C LEU A 11 16.49 -18.32 13.88
N GLN A 12 15.93 -19.52 13.71
CA GLN A 12 14.93 -19.78 12.66
C GLN A 12 13.67 -18.94 12.85
N VAL A 13 13.11 -18.91 14.06
CA VAL A 13 11.93 -18.07 14.36
C VAL A 13 12.23 -16.59 14.16
N TYR A 14 13.42 -16.13 14.54
CA TYR A 14 13.84 -14.75 14.36
C TYR A 14 14.02 -14.39 12.88
N VAL A 15 14.62 -15.26 12.07
CA VAL A 15 14.76 -15.06 10.61
C VAL A 15 13.39 -15.06 9.95
N SER A 16 12.49 -15.99 10.30
CA SER A 16 11.11 -15.97 9.76
C SER A 16 10.32 -14.72 10.18
N LEU A 17 10.57 -14.17 11.37
CA LEU A 17 9.98 -12.90 11.79
C LEU A 17 10.57 -11.72 11.01
N LEU A 18 11.88 -11.70 10.75
CA LEU A 18 12.52 -10.67 9.93
C LEU A 18 12.04 -10.71 8.48
N ASP A 19 11.92 -11.90 7.88
CA ASP A 19 11.38 -12.07 6.53
C ASP A 19 9.91 -11.61 6.43
N SER A 20 9.14 -11.68 7.54
CA SER A 20 7.77 -11.13 7.57
C SER A 20 7.71 -9.60 7.71
N VAL A 21 8.77 -8.98 8.24
CA VAL A 21 8.86 -7.54 8.50
C VAL A 21 9.29 -6.76 7.25
N ASP A 22 9.95 -7.42 6.30
CA ASP A 22 10.18 -6.89 4.95
C ASP A 22 8.95 -7.07 4.05
N THR A 23 7.75 -6.88 4.62
CA THR A 23 6.62 -6.45 3.79
C THR A 23 6.99 -5.08 3.27
N GLU A 24 7.63 -5.09 2.09
CA GLU A 24 7.97 -3.92 1.30
C GLU A 24 6.75 -2.99 1.38
N ASN A 25 6.95 -1.79 1.93
CA ASN A 25 5.89 -0.81 1.99
C ASN A 25 5.67 -0.34 0.56
N VAL A 26 4.97 -1.16 -0.22
CA VAL A 26 4.56 -0.85 -1.59
C VAL A 26 3.85 0.49 -1.48
N ASP A 27 4.43 1.51 -2.11
CA ASP A 27 3.85 2.84 -2.13
C ASP A 27 2.54 2.79 -2.90
N LYS A 28 1.44 2.52 -2.18
CA LYS A 28 0.09 2.40 -2.76
C LYS A 28 -0.35 3.67 -3.48
N THR A 29 0.32 4.79 -3.22
CA THR A 29 0.05 6.07 -3.85
C THR A 29 0.64 6.17 -5.25
N ALA A 30 1.50 5.23 -5.65
CA ALA A 30 2.15 5.19 -6.95
C ALA A 30 1.76 3.92 -7.72
N ALA A 31 1.60 4.07 -9.03
CA ALA A 31 1.47 2.96 -9.97
C ALA A 31 2.26 3.26 -11.23
N VAL A 32 2.82 2.20 -11.81
CA VAL A 32 3.48 2.21 -13.11
C VAL A 32 2.70 1.27 -14.02
N PHE A 33 2.25 1.77 -15.16
CA PHE A 33 1.51 0.98 -16.15
C PHE A 33 1.81 1.46 -17.57
N SER A 34 1.46 0.63 -18.55
CA SER A 34 1.67 0.94 -19.97
C SER A 34 0.34 1.04 -20.70
N VAL A 35 0.18 2.09 -21.49
CA VAL A 35 -0.92 2.30 -22.43
C VAL A 35 -0.33 2.12 -23.83
N ASP A 36 -0.60 0.96 -24.43
CA ASP A 36 0.11 0.44 -25.60
C ASP A 36 1.64 0.47 -25.40
N ASN A 37 2.34 1.37 -26.10
CA ASN A 37 3.79 1.55 -26.04
C ASN A 37 4.23 2.70 -25.12
N THR A 38 3.30 3.37 -24.43
CA THR A 38 3.60 4.51 -23.57
C THR A 38 3.59 4.09 -22.11
N LYS A 39 4.76 4.07 -21.46
CA LYS A 39 4.91 3.81 -20.02
C LYS A 39 4.58 5.08 -19.24
N ILE A 40 3.70 4.95 -18.25
CA ILE A 40 3.18 6.03 -17.41
C ILE A 40 3.44 5.69 -15.95
N THR A 41 4.05 6.63 -15.23
CA THR A 41 4.12 6.62 -13.77
C THR A 41 3.09 7.62 -13.24
N LEU A 42 2.18 7.14 -12.41
CA LEU A 42 1.12 7.93 -11.78
C LEU A 42 1.32 7.88 -10.27
N LYS A 43 1.47 9.04 -9.63
CA LYS A 43 1.50 9.16 -8.17
C LYS A 43 0.43 10.13 -7.70
N ILE A 44 -0.40 9.72 -6.73
CA ILE A 44 -1.58 10.45 -6.28
C ILE A 44 -1.60 10.57 -4.76
N LEU A 45 -1.57 11.81 -4.28
CA LEU A 45 -1.90 12.20 -2.91
C LEU A 45 -3.17 13.04 -2.96
N SER A 46 -4.30 12.43 -2.62
CA SER A 46 -5.61 13.08 -2.67
C SER A 46 -6.49 12.70 -1.49
N LEU A 47 -7.47 13.57 -1.23
CA LEU A 47 -8.56 13.34 -0.30
C LEU A 47 -9.89 13.58 -1.03
N VAL A 48 -10.76 12.56 -1.05
CA VAL A 48 -12.09 12.61 -1.64
C VAL A 48 -13.10 12.71 -0.50
N GLN A 49 -13.94 13.73 -0.54
CA GLN A 49 -15.08 13.88 0.37
C GLN A 49 -16.37 13.72 -0.41
N TYR A 50 -17.29 12.93 0.15
CA TYR A 50 -18.65 12.81 -0.34
C TYR A 50 -19.65 13.23 0.72
N TYR A 51 -20.59 14.09 0.37
CA TYR A 51 -21.71 14.49 1.21
C TYR A 51 -22.98 13.85 0.66
N ASP A 52 -23.63 13.01 1.46
CA ASP A 52 -24.91 12.41 1.08
C ASP A 52 -26.08 13.40 1.22
N GLU A 53 -27.31 12.90 1.07
CA GLU A 53 -28.51 13.75 1.12
C GLU A 53 -28.87 14.19 2.55
N ASP A 54 -28.43 13.42 3.55
CA ASP A 54 -28.65 13.65 4.96
C ASP A 54 -27.52 14.50 5.59
N GLY A 55 -26.49 14.81 4.80
CA GLY A 55 -25.31 15.58 5.23
C GLY A 55 -24.22 14.73 5.89
N VAL A 56 -24.35 13.41 5.87
CA VAL A 56 -23.28 12.49 6.30
C VAL A 56 -22.12 12.60 5.33
N THR A 57 -20.91 12.64 5.89
CA THR A 57 -19.68 12.82 5.10
C THR A 57 -18.87 11.53 5.09
N ASP A 58 -18.64 10.99 3.90
CA ASP A 58 -17.64 9.94 3.67
C ASP A 58 -16.30 10.57 3.27
N ILE A 59 -15.22 10.11 3.88
CA ILE A 59 -13.87 10.63 3.63
C ILE A 59 -12.95 9.49 3.20
N PHE A 60 -12.31 9.67 2.05
CA PHE A 60 -11.31 8.78 1.49
C PHE A 60 -10.00 9.55 1.32
N ASN A 61 -8.89 9.02 1.78
CA ASN A 61 -7.57 9.64 1.72
C ASN A 61 -6.48 8.60 1.39
N GLU A 62 -5.22 9.00 1.42
CA GLU A 62 -4.07 8.14 1.13
C GLU A 62 -4.00 6.87 1.99
N LYS A 63 -4.52 6.87 3.22
CA LYS A 63 -4.53 5.69 4.11
C LYS A 63 -5.59 4.68 3.71
N THR A 64 -6.65 5.15 3.05
CA THR A 64 -7.75 4.31 2.56
C THR A 64 -7.58 3.91 1.10
N LEU A 65 -6.53 4.37 0.42
CA LEU A 65 -6.23 3.98 -0.94
C LEU A 65 -5.86 2.49 -0.97
N GLU A 66 -6.68 1.70 -1.67
CA GLU A 66 -6.52 0.24 -1.78
C GLU A 66 -5.60 -0.10 -2.96
N THR A 67 -5.94 0.36 -4.16
CA THR A 67 -5.18 0.11 -5.39
C THR A 67 -5.28 1.26 -6.39
N ILE A 68 -4.24 1.39 -7.21
CA ILE A 68 -4.27 2.10 -8.50
C ILE A 68 -3.92 1.05 -9.56
N ASP A 69 -4.87 0.72 -10.43
CA ASP A 69 -4.70 -0.32 -11.44
C ASP A 69 -5.14 0.15 -12.83
N TYR A 70 -4.48 -0.34 -13.87
CA TYR A 70 -4.83 -0.08 -15.25
C TYR A 70 -5.05 -1.41 -15.98
N SER A 71 -6.25 -1.61 -16.51
CA SER A 71 -6.63 -2.81 -17.27
C SER A 71 -7.70 -2.44 -18.29
N GLU A 72 -7.70 -3.12 -19.45
CA GLU A 72 -8.74 -2.93 -20.49
C GLU A 72 -8.98 -1.47 -20.90
N SER A 73 -7.91 -0.66 -21.01
CA SER A 73 -8.01 0.78 -21.31
C SER A 73 -8.71 1.61 -20.23
N LYS A 74 -8.80 1.09 -19.01
CA LYS A 74 -9.41 1.76 -17.85
C LYS A 74 -8.41 1.89 -16.72
N LEU A 75 -8.24 3.12 -16.24
CA LEU A 75 -7.57 3.41 -14.98
C LEU A 75 -8.60 3.37 -13.86
N ASN A 76 -8.36 2.54 -12.85
CA ASN A 76 -9.16 2.44 -11.65
C ASN A 76 -8.33 2.90 -10.45
N ILE A 77 -8.90 3.78 -9.64
CA ILE A 77 -8.34 4.24 -8.37
C ILE A 77 -9.36 3.88 -7.30
N LYS A 78 -9.04 2.90 -6.45
CA LYS A 78 -9.97 2.31 -5.48
C LYS A 78 -9.59 2.71 -4.06
N TYR A 79 -10.58 3.16 -3.31
CA TYR A 79 -10.49 3.49 -1.90
C TYR A 79 -11.42 2.59 -1.09
N LYS A 80 -10.94 2.13 0.05
CA LYS A 80 -11.68 1.29 0.98
C LYS A 80 -11.39 1.75 2.40
N ASN A 81 -12.44 2.19 3.08
CA ASN A 81 -12.38 2.55 4.49
C ASN A 81 -13.02 1.43 5.30
N THR A 82 -12.18 0.60 5.92
CA THR A 82 -12.62 -0.56 6.70
C THR A 82 -13.31 -0.19 8.01
N GLU A 83 -12.97 0.96 8.60
CA GLU A 83 -13.58 1.43 9.85
C GLU A 83 -15.07 1.74 9.67
N TYR A 84 -15.40 2.40 8.56
CA TYR A 84 -16.77 2.83 8.25
C TYR A 84 -17.48 1.91 7.25
N ASN A 85 -16.80 0.87 6.74
CA ASN A 85 -17.30 -0.01 5.68
C ASN A 85 -17.76 0.75 4.43
N THR A 86 -17.02 1.80 4.07
CA THR A 86 -17.30 2.64 2.89
C THR A 86 -16.28 2.38 1.79
N ARG A 87 -16.67 2.60 0.54
CA ARG A 87 -15.81 2.45 -0.64
C ARG A 87 -16.01 3.58 -1.62
N ALA A 88 -14.94 3.96 -2.31
CA ALA A 88 -15.01 4.83 -3.47
C ALA A 88 -14.13 4.28 -4.59
N GLU A 89 -14.55 4.45 -5.83
CA GLU A 89 -13.78 4.05 -7.01
C GLU A 89 -13.88 5.15 -8.06
N ILE A 90 -12.74 5.54 -8.62
CA ILE A 90 -12.66 6.43 -9.78
C ILE A 90 -12.20 5.58 -10.95
N GLN A 91 -13.05 5.42 -11.96
CA GLN A 91 -12.73 4.70 -13.19
C GLN A 91 -12.70 5.68 -14.34
N CYS A 92 -11.62 5.75 -15.11
CA CYS A 92 -11.49 6.59 -16.29
C CYS A 92 -11.02 5.78 -17.49
N THR A 93 -11.52 6.07 -18.68
CA THR A 93 -10.99 5.51 -19.92
C THR A 93 -9.75 6.29 -20.33
N ILE A 94 -8.68 5.59 -20.65
CA ILE A 94 -7.45 6.16 -21.18
C ILE A 94 -7.27 5.71 -22.62
N THR A 95 -7.03 6.64 -23.52
CA THR A 95 -6.73 6.37 -24.93
C THR A 95 -5.37 6.96 -25.28
N ASN A 96 -4.58 6.15 -25.98
CA ASN A 96 -3.29 6.55 -26.50
C ASN A 96 -3.44 7.19 -27.88
N LEU A 97 -3.07 8.46 -28.02
CA LEU A 97 -2.96 9.15 -29.31
C LEU A 97 -1.48 9.22 -29.71
N GLU A 98 -1.15 9.76 -30.88
CA GLU A 98 0.24 9.83 -31.35
C GLU A 98 1.14 10.59 -30.35
N SER A 99 0.81 11.85 -30.08
CA SER A 99 1.57 12.75 -29.20
C SER A 99 0.94 12.97 -27.82
N GLU A 100 -0.26 12.44 -27.58
CA GLU A 100 -1.06 12.74 -26.39
C GLU A 100 -1.62 11.47 -25.74
N ILE A 101 -1.89 11.54 -24.44
CA ILE A 101 -2.78 10.64 -23.73
C ILE A 101 -4.10 11.37 -23.47
N GLU A 102 -5.21 10.73 -23.82
CA GLU A 102 -6.55 11.25 -23.57
C GLU A 102 -7.19 10.47 -22.42
N ILE A 103 -7.58 11.17 -21.36
CA ILE A 103 -8.33 10.62 -20.21
C ILE A 103 -9.77 11.14 -20.30
N LYS A 104 -10.75 10.25 -20.37
CA LYS A 104 -12.17 10.61 -20.56
C LYS A 104 -13.10 9.62 -19.89
N ASP A 105 -14.40 9.90 -20.00
CA ASP A 105 -15.48 9.02 -19.56
C ASP A 105 -15.33 8.56 -18.11
N CYS A 106 -14.81 9.46 -17.26
CA CYS A 106 -14.55 9.18 -15.87
C CYS A 106 -15.86 8.97 -15.11
N SER A 107 -15.91 7.95 -14.26
CA SER A 107 -17.03 7.66 -13.38
C SER A 107 -16.53 7.49 -11.94
N VAL A 108 -17.22 8.14 -11.02
CA VAL A 108 -16.96 8.07 -9.58
C VAL A 108 -18.06 7.24 -8.95
N PHE A 109 -17.70 6.11 -8.36
CA PHE A 109 -18.57 5.22 -7.62
C PHE A 109 -18.36 5.47 -6.14
N ILE A 110 -19.43 5.70 -5.38
CA ILE A 110 -19.36 5.92 -3.94
C ILE A 110 -20.38 5.02 -3.26
N GLN A 111 -19.90 4.20 -2.33
CA GLN A 111 -20.70 3.27 -1.56
C GLN A 111 -20.51 3.58 -0.07
N SER A 112 -21.48 4.30 0.52
CA SER A 112 -21.45 4.71 1.93
C SER A 112 -21.67 3.54 2.90
N LYS A 113 -22.29 2.45 2.44
CA LYS A 113 -22.43 1.20 3.21
C LYS A 113 -22.33 -0.01 2.29
N LEU A 114 -21.67 -1.08 2.73
CA LEU A 114 -21.54 -2.33 1.97
C LEU A 114 -22.87 -2.96 1.54
N THR A 115 -23.95 -2.71 2.28
CA THR A 115 -25.30 -3.23 1.99
C THR A 115 -26.06 -2.40 0.95
N GLU A 116 -25.61 -1.18 0.66
CA GLU A 116 -26.28 -0.26 -0.26
C GLU A 116 -25.62 -0.34 -1.65
N ALA A 117 -26.41 -0.09 -2.71
CA ALA A 117 -25.85 0.01 -4.05
C ALA A 117 -24.94 1.26 -4.17
N PRO A 118 -23.82 1.17 -4.91
CA PRO A 118 -22.97 2.33 -5.14
C PRO A 118 -23.72 3.41 -5.93
N LYS A 119 -23.57 4.66 -5.51
CA LYS A 119 -23.99 5.84 -6.27
C LYS A 119 -22.94 6.12 -7.35
N ILE A 120 -23.37 6.35 -8.58
CA ILE A 120 -22.49 6.50 -9.74
C ILE A 120 -22.61 7.92 -10.29
N PHE A 121 -21.48 8.59 -10.47
CA PHE A 121 -21.39 9.95 -10.99
C PHE A 121 -20.46 10.00 -12.20
N SER A 122 -21.00 10.30 -13.37
CA SER A 122 -20.20 10.44 -14.59
C SER A 122 -19.66 11.86 -14.75
N ILE A 123 -18.36 11.98 -14.97
CA ILE A 123 -17.63 13.21 -15.30
C ILE A 123 -17.40 13.18 -16.81
N LYS A 124 -18.08 14.08 -17.54
CA LYS A 124 -18.02 14.12 -19.02
C LYS A 124 -16.84 14.90 -19.60
N SER A 125 -15.97 15.47 -18.77
CA SER A 125 -14.81 16.21 -19.24
C SER A 125 -13.74 15.28 -19.79
N THR A 126 -13.01 15.76 -20.78
CA THR A 126 -11.86 15.08 -21.37
C THR A 126 -10.60 15.82 -20.97
N VAL A 127 -9.55 15.12 -20.58
CA VAL A 127 -8.23 15.67 -20.25
C VAL A 127 -7.24 15.16 -21.29
N LYS A 128 -6.48 16.05 -21.92
CA LYS A 128 -5.44 15.69 -22.90
C LYS A 128 -4.07 16.08 -22.37
N LEU A 129 -3.19 15.10 -22.27
CA LEU A 129 -1.84 15.24 -21.74
C LEU A 129 -0.82 14.96 -22.84
N ASN A 130 0.03 15.94 -23.16
CA ASN A 130 1.16 15.73 -24.07
C ASN A 130 2.17 14.74 -23.46
N LYS A 131 2.54 13.69 -24.21
CA LYS A 131 3.46 12.63 -23.76
C LYS A 131 4.88 13.12 -23.53
N ASN A 132 5.26 14.24 -24.14
CA ASN A 132 6.58 14.83 -23.97
C ASN A 132 6.70 15.67 -22.67
N THR A 133 5.68 15.67 -21.82
CA THR A 133 5.58 16.55 -20.66
C THR A 133 5.29 15.76 -19.38
N LYS A 134 6.10 15.93 -18.34
CA LYS A 134 5.79 15.50 -16.96
C LYS A 134 4.85 16.51 -16.31
N TYR A 135 3.74 16.06 -15.74
CA TYR A 135 2.74 16.93 -15.12
C TYR A 135 2.79 16.82 -13.60
N ILE A 136 2.82 17.96 -12.93
CA ILE A 136 2.75 18.08 -11.47
C ILE A 136 1.61 19.02 -11.11
N PHE A 137 0.56 18.49 -10.49
CA PHE A 137 -0.58 19.26 -9.99
C PHE A 137 -0.55 19.30 -8.47
N GLU A 138 -0.47 20.47 -7.87
CA GLU A 138 -0.41 20.63 -6.41
C GLU A 138 -1.48 21.58 -5.87
N ASN A 139 -2.03 21.21 -4.71
CA ASN A 139 -2.96 22.02 -3.92
C ASN A 139 -4.24 22.46 -4.66
N HIS A 140 -4.85 21.54 -5.42
CA HIS A 140 -6.12 21.81 -6.10
C HIS A 140 -7.31 21.34 -5.27
N VAL A 141 -8.40 22.13 -5.28
CA VAL A 141 -9.68 21.73 -4.70
C VAL A 141 -10.74 21.76 -5.79
N LEU A 142 -11.23 20.59 -6.19
CA LEU A 142 -12.27 20.44 -7.20
C LEU A 142 -13.60 20.12 -6.52
N ARG A 143 -14.60 20.97 -6.70
CA ARG A 143 -15.95 20.81 -6.14
C ARG A 143 -16.92 20.46 -7.24
N PHE A 144 -17.54 19.29 -7.16
CA PHE A 144 -18.54 18.84 -8.11
C PHE A 144 -19.94 19.03 -7.54
N LYS A 145 -20.75 19.80 -8.28
CA LYS A 145 -22.16 20.01 -7.94
C LYS A 145 -23.01 18.86 -8.50
N ILE A 146 -23.80 18.24 -7.62
CA ILE A 146 -24.78 17.19 -7.96
C ILE A 146 -26.15 17.69 -7.49
N GLY A 147 -27.02 18.00 -8.47
CA GLY A 147 -28.29 18.66 -8.18
C GLY A 147 -28.08 20.08 -7.64
N ALA A 148 -28.63 20.37 -6.46
CA ALA A 148 -28.53 21.69 -5.84
C ALA A 148 -27.28 21.87 -4.94
N THR A 149 -26.62 20.79 -4.52
CA THR A 149 -25.53 20.80 -3.53
C THR A 149 -24.20 20.35 -4.12
N GLU A 150 -23.10 20.83 -3.54
CA GLU A 150 -21.77 20.29 -3.79
C GLU A 150 -21.64 18.98 -3.01
N ARG A 151 -21.63 17.85 -3.73
CA ARG A 151 -21.65 16.53 -3.08
C ARG A 151 -20.33 15.81 -3.15
N ILE A 152 -19.43 16.14 -4.09
CA ILE A 152 -18.11 15.52 -4.17
C ILE A 152 -17.05 16.61 -4.18
N ILE A 153 -16.06 16.47 -3.31
CA ILE A 153 -14.90 17.37 -3.24
C ILE A 153 -13.62 16.54 -3.36
N PHE A 154 -12.80 16.85 -4.37
CA PHE A 154 -11.46 16.29 -4.50
C PHE A 154 -10.45 17.34 -4.04
N HIS A 155 -9.77 17.03 -2.95
CA HIS A 155 -8.60 17.75 -2.48
C HIS A 155 -7.36 17.05 -3.02
N ILE A 156 -6.80 17.59 -4.09
CA ILE A 156 -5.59 17.09 -4.71
C ILE A 156 -4.42 17.78 -4.01
N LYS A 157 -3.77 17.06 -3.10
CA LYS A 157 -2.54 17.54 -2.46
C LYS A 157 -1.40 17.54 -3.49
N SER A 158 -1.21 16.42 -4.17
CA SER A 158 -0.23 16.26 -5.24
C SER A 158 -0.67 15.17 -6.21
N VAL A 159 -0.60 15.42 -7.52
CA VAL A 159 -0.70 14.40 -8.58
C VAL A 159 0.50 14.58 -9.50
N LEU A 160 1.27 13.51 -9.68
CA LEU A 160 2.38 13.44 -10.61
C LEU A 160 2.02 12.43 -11.71
N ILE A 161 2.15 12.87 -12.96
CA ILE A 161 1.99 12.03 -14.15
C ILE A 161 3.25 12.18 -14.97
N GLN A 162 3.99 11.09 -15.14
CA GLN A 162 5.26 11.07 -15.85
C GLN A 162 5.20 10.04 -16.97
N PHE A 163 5.52 10.48 -18.18
CA PHE A 163 5.64 9.63 -19.36
C PHE A 163 7.10 9.26 -19.58
N TYR A 164 7.39 8.06 -20.07
CA TYR A 164 8.76 7.72 -20.43
C TYR A 164 9.27 8.59 -21.59
N GLY A 165 10.49 9.14 -21.45
CA GLY A 165 11.13 9.98 -22.48
C GLY A 165 10.62 11.42 -22.58
N TYR A 166 9.91 11.92 -21.56
CA TYR A 166 9.50 13.31 -21.49
C TYR A 166 10.71 14.27 -21.52
N THR A 167 10.54 15.47 -22.10
CA THR A 167 11.59 16.51 -22.14
C THR A 167 11.15 17.83 -21.51
N GLN A 168 9.86 17.95 -21.18
CA GLN A 168 9.25 19.13 -20.57
C GLN A 168 8.62 18.79 -19.23
N LYS A 169 8.50 19.78 -18.36
CA LYS A 169 7.81 19.68 -17.08
C LYS A 169 6.77 20.78 -17.00
N TYR A 170 5.52 20.38 -16.81
CA TYR A 170 4.42 21.28 -16.49
C TYR A 170 4.13 21.22 -14.99
N THR A 171 4.15 22.36 -14.32
CA THR A 171 3.80 22.47 -12.90
C THR A 171 2.63 23.44 -12.72
N TRP A 172 1.56 22.96 -12.10
CA TRP A 172 0.41 23.77 -11.73
C TRP A 172 0.18 23.70 -10.24
N LYS A 173 0.74 24.69 -9.54
CA LYS A 173 0.64 24.83 -8.10
C LYS A 173 -0.26 26.00 -7.75
N ILE A 174 -1.35 25.72 -7.04
CA ILE A 174 -2.26 26.76 -6.56
C ILE A 174 -1.83 27.14 -5.13
N PHE A 175 -1.35 28.36 -4.94
CA PHE A 175 -0.84 28.85 -3.64
C PHE A 175 -1.94 29.26 -2.65
N LEU A 176 -3.12 29.62 -3.16
CA LEU A 176 -4.30 29.97 -2.38
C LEU A 176 -5.40 29.04 -2.83
N THR A 177 -6.10 28.34 -1.92
CA THR A 177 -7.19 27.37 -2.17
C THR A 177 -8.34 27.96 -3.00
N MET A 178 -8.07 28.27 -4.26
CA MET A 178 -9.06 28.68 -5.24
C MET A 178 -9.81 27.43 -5.64
N GLU A 179 -11.00 27.31 -5.10
CA GLU A 179 -11.87 26.19 -5.35
C GLU A 179 -12.39 26.27 -6.79
N ARG A 180 -12.18 25.21 -7.56
CA ARG A 180 -12.74 25.09 -8.90
C ARG A 180 -14.07 24.35 -8.80
N ARG A 181 -15.16 25.07 -9.08
CA ARG A 181 -16.48 24.47 -9.20
C ARG A 181 -16.64 23.86 -10.59
N LEU A 182 -16.78 22.55 -10.64
CA LEU A 182 -16.99 21.78 -11.86
C LEU A 182 -18.42 21.25 -11.87
N ASN A 183 -19.00 21.19 -13.07
CA ASN A 183 -20.29 20.58 -13.30
C ASN A 183 -20.06 19.24 -14.01
N LEU A 184 -20.59 18.15 -13.45
CA LEU A 184 -20.42 16.80 -13.99
C LEU A 184 -20.86 16.67 -15.46
N GLN A 185 -21.81 17.49 -15.89
CA GLN A 185 -22.37 17.44 -17.24
C GLN A 185 -21.53 18.20 -18.27
N THR A 186 -20.50 18.95 -17.86
CA THR A 186 -19.69 19.71 -18.82
C THR A 186 -18.79 18.80 -19.63
N THR A 187 -18.82 18.96 -20.94
CA THR A 187 -18.00 18.22 -21.91
C THR A 187 -16.73 19.00 -22.29
N TYR A 188 -16.14 19.74 -21.35
CA TYR A 188 -14.94 20.52 -21.63
C TYR A 188 -13.77 19.60 -21.94
N VAL A 189 -12.98 19.99 -22.94
CA VAL A 189 -11.68 19.39 -23.21
C VAL A 189 -10.64 20.27 -22.51
N LEU A 190 -10.05 19.73 -21.45
CA LEU A 190 -8.92 20.34 -20.75
C LEU A 190 -7.64 19.96 -21.48
N ASN A 191 -7.09 20.92 -22.21
CA ASN A 191 -5.80 20.86 -22.87
C ASN A 191 -5.05 22.20 -22.65
N ASN A 192 -3.79 22.27 -23.08
CA ASN A 192 -2.97 23.49 -23.04
C ASN A 192 -3.00 24.16 -21.67
N PHE A 193 -2.49 23.44 -20.66
CA PHE A 193 -2.74 23.81 -19.28
C PHE A 193 -2.10 25.14 -18.85
N GLU A 194 -1.18 25.70 -19.64
CA GLU A 194 -0.60 27.03 -19.39
C GLU A 194 -1.70 28.11 -19.30
N ASN A 195 -2.83 27.92 -19.99
CA ASN A 195 -3.99 28.80 -19.92
C ASN A 195 -4.67 28.84 -18.54
N TYR A 196 -4.40 27.88 -17.67
CA TYR A 196 -4.93 27.82 -16.31
C TYR A 196 -3.92 28.26 -15.24
N GLY A 197 -2.78 28.80 -15.66
CA GLY A 197 -1.78 29.42 -14.79
C GLY A 197 -0.70 28.47 -14.27
N GLY A 198 -0.50 27.32 -14.90
CA GLY A 198 0.73 26.56 -14.69
C GLY A 198 1.85 26.97 -15.63
N GLU A 199 3.05 26.49 -15.34
CA GLU A 199 4.28 26.83 -16.02
C GLU A 199 4.86 25.59 -16.70
N ILE A 200 5.28 25.72 -17.97
CA ILE A 200 6.07 24.70 -18.66
C ILE A 200 7.52 25.15 -18.67
N VAL A 201 8.39 24.27 -18.18
CA VAL A 201 9.85 24.42 -18.26
C VAL A 201 10.45 23.23 -19.01
N SER A 202 11.54 23.45 -19.73
CA SER A 202 12.33 22.35 -20.29
C SER A 202 13.09 21.66 -19.15
N GLU A 203 13.06 20.33 -19.06
CA GLU A 203 13.82 19.62 -18.01
C GLU A 203 15.33 19.61 -18.27
N ASN A 204 15.75 19.73 -19.54
CA ASN A 204 17.16 19.86 -19.89
C ASN A 204 17.65 21.32 -19.86
N ASP A 205 16.87 22.24 -19.29
CA ASP A 205 17.29 23.64 -19.16
C ASP A 205 18.33 23.75 -18.04
N PRO A 206 19.60 24.10 -18.36
CA PRO A 206 20.68 24.17 -17.37
C PRO A 206 20.46 25.26 -16.30
N GLU A 207 19.49 26.16 -16.49
CA GLU A 207 19.13 27.18 -15.50
C GLU A 207 18.21 26.65 -14.38
N VAL A 208 17.60 25.46 -14.56
CA VAL A 208 16.76 24.83 -13.54
C VAL A 208 17.66 24.03 -12.60
N PRO A 209 17.68 24.31 -11.28
CA PRO A 209 18.49 23.53 -10.35
C PRO A 209 18.08 22.06 -10.39
N GLU A 210 19.03 21.17 -10.73
CA GLU A 210 18.83 19.72 -10.77
C GLU A 210 18.32 19.23 -9.41
N ILE A 211 17.03 18.86 -9.36
CA ILE A 211 16.50 18.05 -8.26
C ILE A 211 16.92 16.62 -8.60
N SER A 212 17.95 16.12 -7.92
CA SER A 212 18.42 14.75 -8.05
C SER A 212 17.28 13.78 -7.72
N GLU A 213 16.61 13.27 -8.75
CA GLU A 213 15.77 12.09 -8.65
C GLU A 213 16.72 10.89 -8.60
N GLU A 214 16.75 10.21 -7.46
CA GLU A 214 17.57 9.02 -7.22
C GLU A 214 17.15 7.94 -8.25
N PRO A 215 18.10 7.38 -9.03
CA PRO A 215 17.77 6.46 -10.09
C PRO A 215 17.13 5.19 -9.51
N VAL A 216 15.87 4.95 -9.86
CA VAL A 216 15.21 3.67 -9.62
C VAL A 216 15.99 2.62 -10.39
N ALA A 217 16.69 1.75 -9.66
CA ALA A 217 17.44 0.64 -10.24
C ALA A 217 16.46 -0.25 -11.01
N GLU A 218 16.61 -0.30 -12.34
CA GLU A 218 15.95 -1.30 -13.15
C GLU A 218 16.57 -2.66 -12.80
N GLU A 219 15.83 -3.49 -12.06
CA GLU A 219 16.20 -4.90 -11.90
C GLU A 219 16.20 -5.58 -13.28
N PRO A 220 17.27 -6.28 -13.65
CA PRO A 220 17.31 -7.05 -14.89
C PRO A 220 16.28 -8.17 -14.81
N ALA A 221 15.40 -8.24 -15.80
CA ALA A 221 14.49 -9.36 -16.00
C ALA A 221 15.30 -10.65 -16.16
N GLU A 222 15.29 -11.52 -15.14
CA GLU A 222 15.79 -12.88 -15.26
C GLU A 222 14.85 -13.68 -16.17
N GLU A 223 15.38 -14.14 -17.31
CA GLU A 223 14.75 -15.14 -18.15
C GLU A 223 14.82 -16.51 -17.46
N ASP A 224 13.67 -17.01 -17.00
CA ASP A 224 13.52 -18.35 -16.44
C ASP A 224 13.57 -19.42 -17.55
N PRO A 225 14.49 -20.43 -17.49
CA PRO A 225 14.51 -21.49 -18.48
C PRO A 225 13.42 -22.54 -18.20
N ALA A 226 12.57 -22.73 -19.20
CA ALA A 226 11.53 -23.75 -19.26
C ALA A 226 11.99 -25.15 -18.80
N ALA A 227 11.53 -25.58 -17.62
CA ALA A 227 11.64 -26.94 -17.14
C ALA A 227 10.43 -27.78 -17.58
N LYS A 228 10.72 -28.87 -18.30
CA LYS A 228 9.75 -29.87 -18.76
C LYS A 228 9.22 -30.71 -17.58
N GLU A 229 7.90 -30.76 -17.42
CA GLU A 229 7.19 -31.74 -16.61
C GLU A 229 7.31 -33.17 -17.18
N PRO A 230 7.50 -34.20 -16.33
CA PRO A 230 7.09 -35.56 -16.64
C PRO A 230 5.86 -35.97 -15.82
N ALA A 231 4.87 -36.52 -16.53
CA ALA A 231 3.70 -37.16 -15.98
C ALA A 231 4.04 -38.45 -15.20
N ALA A 232 3.41 -38.68 -14.04
CA ALA A 232 3.07 -40.03 -13.57
C ALA A 232 2.09 -40.06 -12.37
N LYS A 233 0.91 -40.63 -12.66
CA LYS A 233 0.17 -41.69 -11.94
C LYS A 233 -0.38 -41.47 -10.52
N GLU A 234 -1.71 -41.61 -10.45
CA GLU A 234 -2.52 -42.08 -9.31
C GLU A 234 -1.95 -43.35 -8.65
N PRO A 235 -2.30 -43.58 -7.37
CA PRO A 235 -3.35 -44.56 -7.12
C PRO A 235 -4.35 -44.17 -6.01
N ALA A 236 -5.57 -44.68 -6.18
CA ALA A 236 -6.59 -44.86 -5.15
C ALA A 236 -6.17 -45.89 -4.08
N HIS A 237 -6.58 -45.72 -2.82
CA HIS A 237 -7.58 -46.56 -2.12
C HIS A 237 -7.61 -46.33 -0.59
N GLU A 238 -8.82 -46.48 -0.04
CA GLU A 238 -9.21 -47.03 1.28
C GLU A 238 -8.96 -46.30 2.63
N ASP A 239 -10.09 -45.84 3.21
CA ASP A 239 -10.51 -46.02 4.63
C ASP A 239 -10.40 -47.51 5.07
N PRO A 240 -10.37 -47.93 6.36
CA PRO A 240 -11.15 -47.35 7.48
C PRO A 240 -10.51 -47.43 8.90
N GLU A 241 -11.27 -46.93 9.88
CA GLU A 241 -11.59 -47.60 11.16
C GLU A 241 -11.10 -46.99 12.50
N LYS A 242 -12.15 -46.65 13.27
CA LYS A 242 -12.35 -46.40 14.70
C LYS A 242 -11.61 -47.35 15.66
N THR A 243 -11.08 -46.87 16.80
CA THR A 243 -11.15 -47.58 18.10
C THR A 243 -10.96 -46.62 19.30
N GLU A 244 -11.81 -46.80 20.31
CA GLU A 244 -11.83 -46.21 21.65
C GLU A 244 -10.72 -46.80 22.55
N GLN A 245 -10.22 -46.05 23.55
CA GLN A 245 -10.06 -46.60 24.91
C GLN A 245 -9.74 -45.53 25.98
N GLU A 246 -10.57 -45.53 27.03
CA GLU A 246 -10.29 -45.00 28.38
C GLU A 246 -9.13 -45.74 29.06
N ASN A 247 -8.38 -45.08 29.94
CA ASN A 247 -8.32 -45.52 31.35
C ASN A 247 -7.68 -44.49 32.29
N ASP A 248 -8.33 -44.31 33.43
CA ASP A 248 -7.88 -43.61 34.64
C ASP A 248 -6.66 -44.28 35.30
N LYS A 249 -5.89 -43.48 36.06
CA LYS A 249 -5.50 -43.82 37.46
C LYS A 249 -4.76 -42.68 38.16
N ASP A 250 -5.46 -42.11 39.14
CA ASP A 250 -4.88 -41.50 40.34
C ASP A 250 -4.15 -42.54 41.21
N LEU A 251 -3.05 -42.12 41.85
CA LEU A 251 -2.78 -42.24 43.30
C LEU A 251 -1.28 -41.98 43.62
N GLU A 252 -1.05 -40.89 44.34
CA GLU A 252 0.06 -40.63 45.29
C GLU A 252 0.07 -41.64 46.47
N PRO A 253 0.97 -41.57 47.50
CA PRO A 253 2.38 -41.13 47.57
C PRO A 253 3.29 -42.09 48.40
N ASN A 254 4.56 -41.70 48.57
CA ASN A 254 5.36 -41.67 49.82
C ASN A 254 6.57 -42.63 50.07
N HIS A 255 7.56 -42.00 50.74
CA HIS A 255 8.79 -42.46 51.45
C HIS A 255 9.98 -42.95 50.60
N GLU A 256 11.06 -42.17 50.49
CA GLU A 256 12.17 -41.88 51.43
C GLU A 256 13.26 -42.96 51.37
N ASP A 257 14.40 -42.60 50.78
CA ASP A 257 15.71 -43.00 51.30
C ASP A 257 16.79 -42.00 50.81
N LEU A 258 17.55 -41.52 51.80
CA LEU A 258 18.61 -40.52 51.73
C LEU A 258 19.95 -41.21 51.49
N GLU A 259 20.51 -41.06 50.28
CA GLU A 259 21.94 -41.27 50.03
C GLU A 259 22.56 -40.07 49.28
N GLU A 260 23.50 -39.42 49.98
CA GLU A 260 24.76 -38.86 49.46
C GLU A 260 24.75 -37.74 48.40
N ASP A 261 24.40 -36.56 48.90
CA ASP A 261 24.96 -35.20 48.73
C ASP A 261 26.21 -34.95 47.81
N SER A 262 26.17 -35.38 46.55
CA SER A 262 27.05 -34.84 45.49
C SER A 262 26.31 -34.29 44.26
N SER A 263 25.01 -34.58 44.12
CA SER A 263 24.17 -34.12 42.98
C SER A 263 23.70 -32.66 43.10
N LYS A 264 23.69 -32.07 44.30
CA LYS A 264 23.23 -30.69 44.54
C LYS A 264 24.13 -29.61 43.91
N LYS A 265 25.42 -29.89 43.68
CA LYS A 265 26.34 -28.91 43.07
C LYS A 265 26.06 -28.70 41.58
N GLY A 266 25.59 -29.73 40.87
CA GLY A 266 25.16 -29.61 39.47
C GLY A 266 23.89 -28.76 39.32
N LEU A 267 22.92 -28.96 40.23
CA LEU A 267 21.64 -28.25 40.21
C LEU A 267 21.81 -26.73 40.36
N TRP A 268 22.71 -26.29 41.24
CA TRP A 268 22.98 -24.85 41.44
C TRP A 268 23.58 -24.18 40.19
N ILE A 269 24.46 -24.88 39.47
CA ILE A 269 25.03 -24.35 38.22
C ILE A 269 23.94 -24.20 37.16
N THR A 270 23.04 -25.17 37.03
CA THR A 270 21.90 -25.10 36.10
C THR A 270 20.97 -23.93 36.44
N VAL A 271 20.67 -23.72 37.72
CA VAL A 271 19.83 -22.59 38.17
C VAL A 271 20.50 -21.25 37.86
N ILE A 272 21.81 -21.11 38.10
CA ILE A 272 22.55 -19.88 37.78
C ILE A 272 22.52 -19.59 36.26
N LEU A 273 22.70 -20.62 35.42
CA LEU A 273 22.64 -20.47 33.96
C LEU A 273 21.25 -20.04 33.48
N VAL A 274 20.18 -20.61 34.05
CA VAL A 274 18.80 -20.22 33.71
C VAL A 274 18.51 -18.77 34.13
N ILE A 275 18.90 -18.37 35.35
CA ILE A 275 18.72 -16.99 35.83
C ILE A 275 19.50 -16.01 34.94
N THR A 276 20.75 -16.34 34.59
CA THR A 276 21.58 -15.50 33.71
C THR A 276 20.96 -15.37 32.32
N GLY A 277 20.45 -16.46 31.75
CA GLY A 277 19.75 -16.45 30.45
C GLY A 277 18.48 -15.59 30.47
N LEU A 278 17.68 -15.68 31.53
CA LEU A 278 16.48 -14.85 31.71
C LEU A 278 16.83 -13.36 31.86
N LEU A 279 17.92 -13.03 32.55
CA LEU A 279 18.39 -11.63 32.67
C LEU A 279 18.85 -11.07 31.32
N ILE A 280 19.60 -11.85 30.52
CA ILE A 280 20.02 -11.44 29.17
C ILE A 280 18.80 -11.22 28.27
N LEU A 281 17.82 -12.15 28.31
CA LEU A 281 16.59 -12.02 27.54
C LEU A 281 15.79 -10.78 27.94
N ALA A 282 15.68 -10.49 29.24
CA ALA A 282 15.00 -9.30 29.74
C ALA A 282 15.68 -8.00 29.27
N VAL A 283 17.01 -7.96 29.21
CA VAL A 283 17.76 -6.82 28.68
C VAL A 283 17.52 -6.66 27.18
N ILE A 284 17.55 -7.74 26.39
CA ILE A 284 17.28 -7.70 24.94
C ILE A 284 15.86 -7.18 24.69
N VAL A 285 14.85 -7.70 25.39
CA VAL A 285 13.46 -7.24 25.28
C VAL A 285 13.34 -5.77 25.67
N GLY A 286 14.00 -5.34 26.75
CA GLY A 286 14.03 -3.92 27.16
C GLY A 286 14.64 -3.00 26.09
N VAL A 287 15.73 -3.42 25.46
CA VAL A 287 16.38 -2.67 24.37
C VAL A 287 15.46 -2.60 23.15
N LEU A 288 14.81 -3.69 22.77
CA LEU A 288 13.86 -3.72 21.65
C LEU A 288 12.65 -2.80 21.90
N ILE A 289 12.08 -2.82 23.11
CA ILE A 289 10.99 -1.91 23.52
C ILE A 289 11.46 -0.46 23.45
N TYR A 290 12.67 -0.17 23.93
CA TYR A 290 13.25 1.18 23.88
C TYR A 290 13.41 1.67 22.44
N PHE A 291 13.99 0.87 21.54
CA PHE A 291 14.15 1.23 20.13
C PHE A 291 12.81 1.42 19.43
N ASN A 292 11.83 0.55 19.67
CA ASN A 292 10.49 0.70 19.08
C ASN A 292 9.80 1.97 19.57
N ARG A 293 9.87 2.29 20.87
CA ARG A 293 9.32 3.53 21.42
C ARG A 293 10.02 4.76 20.84
N HIS A 294 11.34 4.72 20.71
CA HIS A 294 12.10 5.83 20.12
C HIS A 294 11.79 6.03 18.64
N ARG A 295 11.63 4.95 17.87
CA ARG A 295 11.23 5.00 16.45
C ARG A 295 9.83 5.61 16.29
N LEU A 296 8.88 5.24 17.15
CA LEU A 296 7.53 5.82 17.17
C LEU A 296 7.57 7.34 17.49
N LEU A 297 8.34 7.76 18.50
CA LEU A 297 8.47 9.18 18.85
C LEU A 297 9.11 10.00 17.71
N LYS A 298 10.10 9.45 17.01
CA LYS A 298 10.73 10.13 15.87
C LYS A 298 9.76 10.34 14.71
N ASN A 299 8.88 9.37 14.45
CA ASN A 299 7.86 9.50 13.41
C ASN A 299 6.76 10.51 13.76
N ILE A 300 6.46 10.70 15.05
CA ILE A 300 5.52 11.74 15.52
C ILE A 300 6.13 13.14 15.39
N SER A 301 7.44 13.31 15.55
CA SER A 301 8.10 14.62 15.46
C SER A 301 8.27 15.15 14.03
N ILE A 302 8.05 14.34 13.01
CA ILE A 302 8.23 14.69 11.59
C ILE A 302 6.88 14.94 10.89
N ALA A 303 5.76 14.58 11.54
CA ALA A 303 4.40 14.85 11.09
C ALA A 303 3.83 16.11 11.75
#